data_AF-A0A821UJG2-F1
#
_entry.id   AF-A0A821UJG2-F1
#
_cell.length_a   1.000
_cell.length_b   1.000
_cell.length_c   1.000
_cell.angle_alpha   90.00
_cell.angle_beta   90.00
_cell.angle_gamma   90.00
#
_symmetry.space_group_name_H-M   'P 1'
#
loop_
_entity.id
_entity.type
_entity.pdbx_description
1 polymer ?
#
loop_
_entity_poly.entity_id
_entity_poly.type
_entity_poly.pdbx_seq_one_letter_code
_entity_poly.pdbx_strand_id
1 'polypeptide(L)'
;MGIDRVNIVFNYDMPEDIDTYLRQVTRAGRFPISSKCATWVGTKGLAITYVVNESDAAILIEIQSRFEVQITEMPDEINADTYIESRR
;
A
#
# COMPACT_ATOMS: atom_id res chain seq x y z
N MET A 1 7.32 -0.10 22.21
CA MET A 1 6.41 -1.17 21.76
C MET A 1 6.56 -1.25 20.24
N GLY A 2 7.48 -2.09 19.76
CA GLY A 2 7.78 -2.23 18.33
C GLY A 2 6.80 -3.20 17.68
N ILE A 3 6.23 -2.81 16.54
CA ILE A 3 5.27 -3.63 15.80
C ILE A 3 6.02 -4.22 14.60
N ASP A 4 6.88 -5.19 14.87
CA ASP A 4 7.80 -5.76 13.86
C ASP A 4 7.12 -6.84 12.97
N ARG A 5 5.77 -6.81 12.90
CA ARG A 5 4.94 -7.85 12.27
C ARG A 5 3.67 -7.29 11.60
N VAL A 6 3.77 -6.12 10.95
CA VAL A 6 2.66 -5.61 10.13
C VAL A 6 2.92 -5.98 8.68
N ASN A 7 2.04 -6.80 8.11
CA ASN A 7 2.09 -7.16 6.68
C ASN A 7 0.92 -6.56 5.89
N ILE A 8 -0.11 -6.03 6.59
CA ILE A 8 -1.32 -5.48 5.98
C ILE A 8 -1.63 -4.14 6.65
N VAL A 9 -1.85 -3.11 5.84
CA VAL A 9 -2.36 -1.79 6.26
C VAL A 9 -3.72 -1.59 5.63
N PHE A 10 -4.70 -1.27 6.48
CA PHE A 10 -6.02 -0.84 6.06
C PHE A 10 -6.16 0.65 6.32
N ASN A 11 -6.39 1.42 5.26
CA ASN A 11 -6.82 2.82 5.35
C ASN A 11 -8.34 2.82 5.23
N TYR A 12 -9.00 2.93 6.38
CA TYR A 12 -10.46 2.98 6.44
C TYR A 12 -11.00 4.31 5.89
N ASP A 13 -10.29 5.40 6.17
CA ASP A 13 -10.56 6.74 5.65
C ASP A 13 -9.40 7.19 4.75
N MET A 14 -9.72 7.83 3.63
CA MET A 14 -8.69 8.41 2.76
C MET A 14 -8.01 9.59 3.48
N PRO A 15 -6.68 9.60 3.64
CA PRO A 15 -5.98 10.74 4.21
C PRO A 15 -6.10 11.98 3.33
N GLU A 16 -6.15 13.16 3.95
CA GLU A 16 -6.22 14.46 3.27
C GLU A 16 -4.94 14.82 2.51
N ASP A 17 -3.80 14.19 2.84
CA ASP A 17 -2.49 14.49 2.28
C ASP A 17 -1.72 13.22 1.93
N ILE A 18 -1.01 13.28 0.81
CA ILE A 18 -0.18 12.21 0.25
C ILE A 18 0.93 11.81 1.21
N ASP A 19 1.55 12.76 1.91
CA ASP A 19 2.65 12.44 2.81
C ASP A 19 2.13 11.68 4.05
N THR A 20 0.86 11.89 4.43
CA THR A 20 0.16 11.09 5.46
C THR A 20 -0.10 9.68 4.97
N TYR A 21 -0.58 9.53 3.73
CA TYR A 21 -0.76 8.23 3.08
C TYR A 21 0.54 7.41 3.08
N LEU A 22 1.65 8.03 2.68
CA LEU A 22 2.96 7.36 2.62
C LEU A 22 3.41 6.88 4.01
N ARG A 23 3.25 7.69 5.05
CA ARG A 23 3.59 7.31 6.43
C ARG A 23 2.79 6.10 6.92
N GLN A 24 1.55 5.94 6.48
CA GLN A 24 0.70 4.79 6.84
C GLN A 24 1.16 3.53 6.11
N VAL A 25 1.34 3.61 4.78
CA VAL A 25 1.73 2.47 3.93
C VAL A 25 3.13 1.97 4.26
N THR A 26 4.05 2.86 4.67
CA THR A 26 5.43 2.50 5.06
C THR A 26 5.49 1.67 6.36
N ARG A 27 4.36 1.48 7.08
CA ARG A 27 4.28 0.63 8.28
C ARG A 27 4.17 -0.86 7.98
N ALA A 28 3.55 -1.27 6.87
CA ALA A 28 3.39 -2.68 6.47
C ALA A 28 4.60 -3.27 5.74
N GLY A 29 5.65 -2.46 5.54
CA GLY A 29 6.81 -2.83 4.74
C GLY A 29 7.28 -1.71 3.84
N ARG A 30 8.48 -1.84 3.27
CA ARG A 30 8.97 -0.92 2.25
C ARG A 30 8.27 -1.22 0.93
N PHE A 31 7.13 -0.57 0.71
CA PHE A 31 6.47 -0.54 -0.58
C PHE A 31 7.42 0.06 -1.63
N PRO A 32 7.80 -0.67 -2.69
CA PRO A 32 8.41 -0.05 -3.84
C PRO A 32 7.33 0.73 -4.58
N ILE A 33 7.43 2.05 -4.54
CA ILE A 33 6.55 2.95 -5.30
C ILE A 33 7.03 3.03 -6.77
N SER A 34 7.33 1.88 -7.37
CA SER A 34 7.82 1.74 -8.74
C SER A 34 7.20 0.50 -9.39
N SER A 35 6.52 0.74 -10.51
CA SER A 35 5.79 -0.23 -11.33
C SER A 35 6.69 -1.18 -12.15
N LYS A 36 8.02 -1.19 -11.93
CA LYS A 36 8.95 -2.11 -12.60
C LYS A 36 9.97 -2.74 -11.65
N CYS A 37 9.68 -4.00 -11.32
CA CYS A 37 10.58 -5.12 -11.07
C CYS A 37 11.72 -4.99 -10.02
N ALA A 38 11.98 -6.12 -9.38
CA ALA A 38 13.13 -6.49 -8.55
C ALA A 38 13.14 -5.95 -7.10
N THR A 39 12.73 -6.85 -6.20
CA THR A 39 13.33 -7.12 -4.89
C THR A 39 14.45 -6.17 -4.48
N TRP A 40 14.16 -5.22 -3.59
CA TRP A 40 15.20 -4.61 -2.75
C TRP A 40 14.72 -4.51 -1.30
N VAL A 41 15.19 -5.49 -0.52
CA VAL A 41 15.27 -5.58 0.94
C VAL A 41 13.92 -5.60 1.70
N GLY A 42 13.28 -6.78 1.64
CA GLY A 42 12.92 -7.52 2.86
C GLY A 42 11.64 -7.15 3.61
N THR A 43 10.59 -6.65 2.94
CA THR A 43 9.25 -6.70 3.52
C THR A 43 8.19 -6.57 2.43
N LYS A 44 7.55 -7.69 2.09
CA LYS A 44 6.31 -7.68 1.34
C LYS A 44 5.18 -7.16 2.23
N GLY A 45 4.34 -6.28 1.71
CA GLY A 45 3.23 -5.69 2.45
C GLY A 45 2.06 -5.39 1.52
N LEU A 46 0.86 -5.46 2.07
CA LEU A 46 -0.40 -5.15 1.38
C LEU A 46 -0.98 -3.87 1.97
N ALA A 47 -1.38 -2.93 1.11
CA ALA A 47 -2.12 -1.73 1.51
C ALA A 47 -3.47 -1.73 0.80
N ILE A 48 -4.55 -1.65 1.59
CA ILE A 48 -5.92 -1.57 1.11
C ILE A 48 -6.50 -0.24 1.59
N THR A 49 -7.05 0.53 0.67
CA THR A 49 -7.64 1.83 0.97
C THR A 49 -9.08 1.85 0.50
N TYR A 50 -9.98 2.31 1.36
CA TYR A 50 -11.37 2.49 0.99
C TYR A 50 -11.58 3.87 0.38
N VAL A 51 -12.25 3.89 -0.77
CA VAL A 51 -12.60 5.09 -1.52
C VAL A 51 -14.13 5.19 -1.45
N VAL A 52 -14.64 6.19 -0.74
CA VAL A 52 -16.09 6.34 -0.52
C VAL A 52 -16.64 7.52 -1.31
N ASN A 53 -15.87 8.61 -1.42
CA ASN A 53 -16.29 9.84 -2.07
C ASN A 53 -15.44 10.17 -3.31
N GLU A 54 -15.96 11.06 -4.17
CA GLU A 54 -15.23 11.57 -5.35
C GLU A 54 -13.97 12.36 -4.95
N SER A 55 -13.97 13.02 -3.79
CA SER A 55 -12.79 13.69 -3.23
C SER A 55 -11.65 12.70 -2.99
N ASP A 56 -11.97 11.49 -2.52
CA ASP A 56 -11.00 10.46 -2.19
C ASP A 56 -10.38 9.89 -3.47
N ALA A 57 -11.19 9.77 -4.53
CA ALA A 57 -10.74 9.36 -5.85
C ALA A 57 -9.76 10.39 -6.46
N ALA A 58 -9.99 11.69 -6.25
CA ALA A 58 -9.07 12.74 -6.71
C ALA A 58 -7.68 12.63 -6.03
N ILE A 59 -7.65 12.40 -4.72
CA ILE A 59 -6.41 12.19 -3.96
C ILE A 59 -5.70 10.92 -4.45
N LEU A 60 -6.45 9.85 -4.72
CA LEU A 60 -5.89 8.60 -5.23
C LEU A 60 -5.23 8.77 -6.61
N ILE A 61 -5.83 9.55 -7.51
CA ILE A 61 -5.25 9.89 -8.82
C ILE A 61 -3.96 10.71 -8.64
N GLU A 62 -3.96 11.67 -7.71
CA GLU A 62 -2.76 12.47 -7.40
C GLU A 62 -1.62 11.60 -6.88
N ILE A 63 -1.92 10.62 -6.01
CA ILE A 63 -0.96 9.62 -5.53
C ILE A 63 -0.41 8.79 -6.69
N GLN A 64 -1.28 8.27 -7.57
CA GLN A 64 -0.83 7.49 -8.73
C GLN A 64 0.08 8.30 -9.65
N SER A 65 -0.25 9.57 -9.90
CA SER A 65 0.56 10.46 -10.74
C SER A 65 1.89 10.83 -10.10
N ARG A 66 1.95 11.05 -8.78
CA ARG A 66 3.18 11.45 -8.08
C ARG A 66 4.19 10.33 -7.98
N PHE A 67 3.72 9.09 -7.92
CA PHE A 67 4.58 7.92 -7.72
C PHE A 67 4.67 6.98 -8.94
N GLU A 68 3.97 7.27 -10.04
CA GLU A 68 3.97 6.43 -11.25
C GLU A 68 3.60 4.96 -10.96
N VAL A 69 2.65 4.76 -10.03
CA VAL A 69 2.14 3.45 -9.61
C VAL A 69 0.69 3.29 -10.01
N GLN A 70 0.35 2.08 -10.50
CA GLN A 70 -1.02 1.69 -10.76
C GLN A 70 -1.61 1.05 -9.50
N ILE A 71 -2.59 1.72 -8.89
CA ILE A 71 -3.43 1.14 -7.85
C ILE A 71 -4.64 0.53 -8.55
N THR A 72 -4.76 -0.79 -8.48
CA THR A 72 -5.86 -1.56 -9.10
C THR A 72 -6.95 -1.85 -8.08
N GLU A 73 -8.15 -2.14 -8.56
CA GLU A 73 -9.25 -2.60 -7.70
C GLU A 73 -8.89 -3.92 -7.01
N MET A 74 -9.49 -4.13 -5.83
CA MET A 74 -9.24 -5.34 -5.04
C MET A 74 -9.78 -6.57 -5.78
N PRO A 75 -8.94 -7.58 -6.09
CA PRO A 75 -9.40 -8.81 -6.74
C PRO A 75 -10.12 -9.72 -5.73
N ASP A 76 -11.01 -10.58 -6.23
CA ASP A 76 -11.78 -11.53 -5.40
C ASP A 76 -10.89 -12.57 -4.70
N GLU A 77 -9.74 -12.88 -5.30
CA GLU A 77 -8.75 -13.82 -4.76
C GLU A 77 -7.37 -13.19 -4.66
N ILE A 78 -6.81 -13.17 -3.45
CA ILE A 78 -5.44 -12.71 -3.18
C ILE A 78 -4.65 -13.87 -2.57
N ASN A 79 -3.55 -14.25 -3.22
CA ASN A 79 -2.65 -15.27 -2.69
C ASN A 79 -1.81 -14.70 -1.54
N ALA A 80 -1.84 -15.35 -0.36
CA ALA A 80 -1.11 -14.95 0.84
C ALA A 80 0.41 -14.85 0.63
N ASP A 81 1.00 -15.64 -0.28
CA ASP A 81 2.45 -15.65 -0.56
C ASP A 81 2.95 -14.33 -1.21
N THR A 82 2.02 -13.51 -1.71
CA THR A 82 2.34 -12.23 -2.36
C THR A 82 2.68 -11.13 -1.36
N TYR A 83 2.10 -11.17 -0.15
CA TYR A 83 2.29 -10.15 0.88
C TYR A 83 2.79 -10.70 2.22
N ILE A 84 2.81 -12.02 2.40
CA ILE A 84 3.43 -12.69 3.55
C ILE A 84 4.77 -13.27 3.11
N GLU A 85 5.87 -12.82 3.71
CA GLU A 85 7.14 -13.53 3.58
C GLU A 85 7.13 -14.77 4.48
N SER A 86 7.19 -15.95 3.86
CA SER A 86 7.45 -17.21 4.55
C SER A 86 8.84 -17.16 5.19
N ARG A 87 8.89 -16.86 6.49
CA ARG A 87 10.13 -16.95 7.28
C ARG A 87 10.60 -18.40 7.26
N ARG A 88 11.82 -18.62 6.78
CA ARG A 88 12.65 -19.73 7.25
C ARG A 88 13.28 -19.37 8.59
#